data_AF-A0A0Q8B3M4-F1
#
_entry.id   AF-A0A0Q8B3M4-F1
#
_cell.length_a   1.000
_cell.length_b   1.000
_cell.length_c   1.000
_cell.angle_alpha   90.00
_cell.angle_beta   90.00
_cell.angle_gamma   90.00
#
_symmetry.space_group_name_H-M   'P 1'
#
loop_
_entity.id
_entity.type
_entity.pdbx_description
1 polymer ?
#
loop_
_entity_poly.entity_id
_entity_poly.type
_entity_poly.pdbx_seq_one_letter_code
_entity_poly.pdbx_strand_id
1 'polypeptide(L)'
;MTKTLLSRTGISFGALALAAVFAAGAAHSMVGNAGGISDTVLSTTQAQRLFADAPDGVDPTVTGPVSASFKKKQQDTGCAAAIWPDIPAACYPK
;
A
#
# COMPACT_ATOMS: atom_id res chain seq x y z
N MET A 1 -67.73 -6.10 33.54
CA MET A 1 -66.79 -4.96 33.44
C MET A 1 -65.38 -5.53 33.47
N THR A 2 -64.71 -5.45 32.34
CA THR A 2 -63.33 -5.85 32.06
C THR A 2 -62.33 -5.01 32.86
N LYS A 3 -61.33 -5.66 33.48
CA LYS A 3 -60.07 -5.01 33.83
C LYS A 3 -58.92 -6.01 33.82
N THR A 4 -58.22 -6.01 32.69
CA THR A 4 -56.88 -6.55 32.50
C THR A 4 -55.88 -5.65 33.22
N LEU A 5 -54.85 -6.23 33.85
CA LEU A 5 -53.41 -5.93 33.65
C LEU A 5 -52.53 -6.24 34.89
N LEU A 6 -51.73 -7.30 34.75
CA LEU A 6 -50.27 -7.32 34.87
C LEU A 6 -49.59 -6.81 36.17
N SER A 7 -49.12 -7.74 37.01
CA SER A 7 -47.97 -7.58 37.94
C SER A 7 -47.81 -8.89 38.73
N ARG A 8 -46.66 -9.52 38.98
CA ARG A 8 -45.27 -9.07 39.08
C ARG A 8 -44.33 -10.22 38.69
N THR A 9 -43.37 -9.93 37.83
CA THR A 9 -42.19 -10.74 37.57
C THR A 9 -41.36 -10.88 38.84
N GLY A 10 -41.22 -12.10 39.34
CA GLY A 10 -40.26 -12.45 40.39
C GLY A 10 -38.85 -12.51 39.80
N ILE A 11 -38.18 -11.37 39.72
CA ILE A 11 -36.77 -11.30 39.37
C ILE A 11 -35.99 -11.59 40.66
N SER A 12 -35.52 -12.83 40.79
CA SER A 12 -34.69 -13.27 41.91
C SER A 12 -33.37 -12.49 41.94
N PHE A 13 -33.14 -11.78 43.05
CA PHE A 13 -31.92 -11.07 43.38
C PHE A 13 -30.78 -12.05 43.68
N GLY A 14 -30.09 -12.51 42.64
CA GLY A 14 -28.83 -13.25 42.75
C GLY A 14 -27.65 -12.33 42.47
N ALA A 15 -27.32 -11.44 43.40
CA ALA A 15 -26.10 -10.67 43.33
C ALA A 15 -24.91 -11.57 43.68
N LEU A 16 -24.05 -11.86 42.71
CA LEU A 16 -22.67 -12.27 42.95
C LEU A 16 -21.80 -11.60 41.88
N ALA A 17 -21.24 -10.47 42.29
CA ALA A 17 -20.21 -9.75 41.56
C ALA A 17 -18.94 -10.59 41.48
N LEU A 18 -18.37 -10.72 40.28
CA LEU A 18 -16.92 -10.71 40.14
C LEU A 18 -16.56 -10.25 38.73
N ALA A 19 -16.02 -9.04 38.66
CA ALA A 19 -15.45 -8.44 37.47
C ALA A 19 -14.31 -9.35 36.95
N ALA A 20 -14.56 -10.02 35.82
CA ALA A 20 -13.49 -10.61 35.03
C ALA A 20 -12.77 -9.48 34.31
N VAL A 21 -11.64 -9.10 34.91
CA VAL A 21 -10.62 -8.18 34.43
C VAL A 21 -10.35 -8.38 32.94
N PHE A 22 -10.44 -7.29 32.16
CA PHE A 22 -9.93 -7.20 30.80
C PHE A 22 -8.43 -7.50 30.80
N ALA A 23 -8.07 -8.76 30.50
CA ALA A 23 -6.69 -9.20 30.42
C ALA A 23 -6.43 -9.80 29.03
N ALA A 24 -6.05 -8.93 28.09
CA ALA A 24 -5.00 -9.16 27.10
C ALA A 24 -4.99 -7.98 26.14
N GLY A 25 -4.24 -6.94 26.51
CA GLY A 25 -3.78 -5.96 25.54
C GLY A 25 -2.99 -6.70 24.48
N ALA A 26 -3.50 -6.72 23.25
CA ALA A 26 -2.75 -7.17 22.11
C ALA A 26 -1.61 -6.16 21.89
N ALA A 27 -0.42 -6.51 22.36
CA ALA A 27 0.80 -5.79 22.02
C ALA A 27 1.18 -6.15 20.57
N HIS A 28 0.58 -5.46 19.61
CA HIS A 28 1.05 -5.48 18.22
C HIS A 28 2.27 -4.55 18.12
N SER A 29 3.44 -5.03 18.56
CA SER A 29 4.70 -4.32 18.30
C SER A 29 5.03 -4.43 16.81
N MET A 30 4.60 -3.41 16.09
CA MET A 30 5.10 -2.99 14.78
C MET A 30 6.60 -2.66 14.89
N VAL A 31 7.47 -3.59 14.50
CA VAL A 31 8.79 -3.24 13.99
C VAL A 31 9.27 -4.33 13.05
N GLY A 32 9.78 -3.89 11.90
CA GLY A 32 9.90 -4.70 10.70
C GLY A 32 8.86 -4.21 9.71
N ASN A 33 9.28 -3.29 8.85
CA ASN A 33 8.67 -3.06 7.55
C ASN A 33 8.78 -4.35 6.73
N ALA A 34 8.11 -5.42 7.17
CA ALA A 34 7.44 -6.32 6.27
C ALA A 34 6.22 -5.52 5.79
N GLY A 35 6.50 -4.52 4.93
CA GLY A 35 5.47 -3.99 4.07
C GLY A 35 4.74 -5.22 3.56
N GLY A 36 3.43 -5.26 3.78
CA GLY A 36 2.61 -6.29 3.18
C GLY A 36 3.12 -6.47 1.75
N ILE A 37 3.21 -7.70 1.31
CA ILE A 37 3.14 -7.98 -0.12
C ILE A 37 1.73 -7.53 -0.52
N SER A 38 1.49 -6.21 -0.49
CA SER A 38 0.42 -5.54 -1.19
C SER A 38 0.63 -5.98 -2.63
N ASP A 39 -0.47 -6.20 -3.34
CA ASP A 39 -0.48 -6.46 -4.78
C ASP A 39 0.42 -5.51 -5.61
N THR A 40 0.91 -4.41 -5.03
CA THR A 40 2.05 -3.60 -5.46
C THR A 40 3.32 -4.39 -5.83
N VAL A 41 3.63 -5.54 -5.19
CA VAL A 41 4.80 -6.38 -5.55
C VAL A 41 4.66 -7.01 -6.93
N LEU A 42 3.44 -7.11 -7.48
CA LEU A 42 3.21 -7.74 -8.79
C LEU A 42 3.27 -6.78 -9.97
N SER A 43 3.41 -5.48 -9.76
CA SER A 43 3.47 -4.50 -10.85
C SER A 43 4.76 -3.70 -10.85
N THR A 44 5.91 -4.38 -10.85
CA THR A 44 7.20 -3.74 -11.17
C THR A 44 7.12 -3.13 -12.57
N THR A 45 7.31 -1.82 -12.66
CA THR A 45 7.36 -1.10 -13.93
C THR A 45 8.49 -1.62 -14.81
N GLN A 46 8.47 -1.27 -16.10
CA GLN A 46 9.55 -1.68 -17.00
C GLN A 46 10.91 -1.11 -16.58
N ALA A 47 10.97 0.15 -16.12
CA ALA A 47 12.21 0.77 -15.66
C ALA A 47 12.76 0.10 -14.39
N GLN A 48 11.91 -0.21 -13.42
CA GLN A 48 12.34 -0.93 -12.21
C GLN A 48 12.89 -2.34 -12.52
N ARG A 49 12.39 -3.02 -13.57
CA ARG A 49 12.97 -4.30 -14.02
C ARG A 49 14.33 -4.13 -14.68
N LEU A 50 14.55 -3.01 -15.38
CA LEU A 50 15.83 -2.74 -16.05
C LEU A 50 16.91 -2.29 -15.06
N PHE A 51 16.53 -1.56 -14.00
CA PHE A 51 17.43 -1.00 -13.00
C PHE A 51 17.02 -1.47 -11.60
N ALA A 52 17.06 -2.79 -11.39
CA ALA A 52 16.63 -3.41 -10.13
C ALA A 52 17.54 -3.08 -8.92
N ASP A 53 18.77 -2.63 -9.20
CA ASP A 53 19.78 -2.19 -8.24
C ASP A 53 19.69 -0.69 -7.89
N ALA A 54 18.78 0.05 -8.54
CA ALA A 54 18.56 1.48 -8.32
C ALA A 54 17.20 1.72 -7.63
N PRO A 55 17.11 1.58 -6.29
CA PRO A 55 15.85 1.77 -5.56
C PRO A 55 15.31 3.21 -5.68
N ASP A 56 16.23 4.19 -5.73
CA ASP A 56 15.92 5.62 -5.89
C ASP A 56 15.74 6.05 -7.37
N GLY A 57 15.98 5.13 -8.30
CA GLY A 57 15.71 5.31 -9.73
C GLY A 57 16.85 5.85 -10.58
N VAL A 58 16.57 5.89 -11.88
CA VAL A 58 17.52 6.33 -12.93
C VAL A 58 16.82 7.31 -13.86
N ASP A 59 17.37 8.52 -13.99
CA ASP A 59 16.87 9.55 -14.89
C ASP A 59 17.05 9.14 -16.37
N PRO A 60 16.07 9.39 -17.26
CA PRO A 60 16.18 9.05 -18.68
C PRO A 60 17.12 9.98 -19.48
N THR A 61 17.69 11.01 -18.85
CA THR A 61 18.61 11.97 -19.47
C THR A 61 19.95 11.32 -19.77
N VAL A 62 20.36 11.39 -21.03
CA VAL A 62 21.65 10.88 -21.50
C VAL A 62 22.65 12.02 -21.58
N THR A 63 23.77 11.93 -20.86
CA THR A 63 24.83 12.95 -20.81
C THR A 63 25.81 12.86 -21.99
N GLY A 64 25.80 11.76 -22.74
CA GLY A 64 26.66 11.53 -23.90
C GLY A 64 26.01 11.83 -25.26
N PRO A 65 26.78 11.77 -26.36
CA PRO A 65 26.22 11.91 -27.70
C PRO A 65 25.27 10.75 -28.01
N VAL A 66 24.11 11.07 -28.56
CA VAL A 66 23.12 10.11 -29.03
C VAL A 66 22.70 10.43 -30.47
N SER A 67 22.27 9.41 -31.20
CA SER A 67 21.79 9.58 -32.58
C SER A 67 20.55 10.48 -32.66
N ALA A 68 20.34 11.11 -33.80
CA ALA A 68 19.14 11.92 -34.05
C ALA A 68 17.85 11.10 -33.93
N SER A 69 17.89 9.83 -34.38
CA SER A 69 16.75 8.92 -34.28
C SER A 69 16.39 8.59 -32.83
N PHE A 70 17.38 8.45 -31.95
CA PHE A 70 17.13 8.22 -30.54
C PHE A 70 16.53 9.46 -29.86
N LYS A 71 17.06 10.66 -30.14
CA LYS A 71 16.47 11.91 -29.63
C LYS A 71 15.00 12.06 -30.04
N LYS A 72 14.70 11.76 -31.29
CA LYS A 72 13.31 11.77 -31.79
C LYS A 72 12.44 10.76 -31.04
N LYS A 73 12.92 9.52 -30.85
CA LYS A 73 12.22 8.51 -30.07
C LYS A 73 11.95 8.98 -28.63
N GLN A 74 12.92 9.62 -27.97
CA GLN A 74 12.73 10.15 -26.62
C GLN A 74 11.65 11.23 -26.57
N GLN A 75 11.61 12.12 -27.56
CA GLN A 75 10.57 13.15 -27.68
C GLN A 75 9.19 12.53 -27.92
N ASP A 76 9.09 11.61 -28.88
CA ASP A 76 7.85 10.92 -29.25
C ASP A 76 7.31 10.07 -28.08
N THR A 77 8.19 9.61 -27.18
CA THR A 77 7.86 8.83 -25.98
C THR A 77 7.58 9.72 -24.75
N GLY A 78 7.83 11.03 -24.82
CA GLY A 78 7.60 11.95 -23.71
C GLY A 78 8.61 11.82 -22.55
N CYS A 79 9.83 11.35 -22.83
CA CYS A 79 10.83 11.02 -21.79
C CYS A 79 11.21 12.19 -20.88
N ALA A 80 11.09 13.43 -21.35
CA ALA A 80 11.39 14.63 -20.56
C ALA A 80 10.41 14.89 -19.41
N ALA A 81 9.20 14.33 -19.47
CA ALA A 81 8.17 14.46 -18.44
C ALA A 81 7.97 13.17 -17.63
N ALA A 82 8.68 12.10 -17.98
CA ALA A 82 8.54 10.81 -17.31
C ALA A 82 9.20 10.85 -15.93
N ILE A 83 8.51 10.32 -14.92
CA ILE A 83 8.96 10.32 -13.54
C ILE A 83 9.14 8.87 -13.09
N TRP A 84 10.26 8.59 -12.41
CA TRP A 84 10.51 7.28 -11.85
C TRP A 84 9.38 6.88 -10.87
N PRO A 85 8.89 5.62 -10.90
CA PRO A 85 9.34 4.49 -11.71
C PRO A 85 8.65 4.36 -13.09
N ASP A 86 7.72 5.24 -13.41
CA ASP A 86 6.88 5.21 -14.63
C ASP A 86 7.60 5.77 -15.87
N ILE A 87 8.86 5.37 -16.06
CA ILE A 87 9.66 5.75 -17.23
C ILE A 87 9.61 4.62 -18.27
N PRO A 88 9.18 4.88 -19.52
CA PRO A 88 9.21 3.87 -20.58
C PRO A 88 10.65 3.41 -20.87
N ALA A 89 10.88 2.12 -21.11
CA ALA A 89 12.23 1.65 -21.47
C ALA A 89 12.77 2.25 -22.77
N ALA A 90 11.87 2.75 -23.62
CA ALA A 90 12.21 3.48 -24.83
C ALA A 90 13.03 4.76 -24.57
N CYS A 91 13.00 5.28 -23.34
CA CYS A 91 13.74 6.46 -22.93
C CYS A 91 15.22 6.21 -22.65
N TYR A 92 15.62 4.94 -22.48
CA TYR A 92 17.01 4.56 -22.25
C TYR A 92 17.68 4.09 -23.55
N PRO A 93 18.97 4.41 -23.75
CA PRO A 93 19.77 3.84 -24.83
C PRO A 93 19.78 2.31 -24.77
N LYS A 94 19.98 1.68 -25.93
CA LYS A 94 20.25 0.24 -26.05
C LYS A 94 21.68 0.01 -26.49
#